data_AF-A0A822CQU0-F1
#
_entry.id   AF-A0A822CQU0-F1
#
_cell.length_a   1.000
_cell.length_b   1.000
_cell.length_c   1.000
_cell.angle_alpha   90.00
_cell.angle_beta   90.00
_cell.angle_gamma   90.00
#
_symmetry.space_group_name_H-M   'P 1'
#
loop_
_entity.id
_entity.type
_entity.pdbx_description
1 polymer ?
#
loop_
_entity_poly.entity_id
_entity_poly.type
_entity_poly.pdbx_seq_one_letter_code
_entity_poly.pdbx_strand_id
1 'polypeptide(L)'
;MVRKKSTRSKVRTRKEAYKRKQQARSYASRSWRILLLTVRAVQKFSSFRHKNGIAMCASRRFDFRNQHKAYMKTEVLKRYYTDGSIRLKMIQHALNSYRSNNTLMKKNSRQLYNQRRRILKKYATFQSHKCTIKHSNLYTQNLKEFRKIIREGPDYVCLSCGLALFRNQVIPFVEEKEQKWICKSCSDKIKKRQMPSRAVVNKLKVCEIPSELKRLNNLEKHLIALRLPFMKIVNLTSGKLSSRLSQKGTKGPLHCVPSDVEDTVTTLPRP
;
A
#
# COMPACT_ATOMS: atom_id res chain seq x y z
N MET A 1 5.30 11.96 54.34
CA MET A 1 6.72 11.70 54.69
C MET A 1 7.40 10.90 53.58
N VAL A 2 8.35 11.49 52.84
CA VAL A 2 9.12 10.77 51.81
C VAL A 2 10.24 9.98 52.50
N ARG A 3 10.11 8.65 52.59
CA ARG A 3 11.14 7.77 53.14
C ARG A 3 12.43 7.86 52.29
N LYS A 4 13.47 8.49 52.84
CA LYS A 4 14.81 8.53 52.23
C LYS A 4 15.35 7.09 52.14
N LYS A 5 15.64 6.64 50.92
CA LYS A 5 16.26 5.32 50.68
C LYS A 5 17.63 5.24 51.38
N SER A 6 17.86 4.16 52.12
CA SER A 6 19.13 3.85 52.80
C SER A 6 20.32 3.89 51.83
N THR A 7 21.49 4.31 52.33
CA THR A 7 22.76 4.36 51.60
C THR A 7 23.12 3.04 50.92
N ARG A 8 22.85 1.90 51.58
CA ARG A 8 23.03 0.55 51.01
C ARG A 8 22.16 0.30 49.78
N SER A 9 20.94 0.84 49.77
CA SER A 9 20.01 0.79 48.63
C SER A 9 20.48 1.68 47.46
N LYS A 10 21.05 2.86 47.75
CA LYS A 10 21.65 3.75 46.74
C LYS A 10 22.91 3.16 46.09
N VAL A 11 23.73 2.41 46.83
CA VAL A 11 24.92 1.73 46.28
C VAL A 11 24.52 0.54 45.41
N ARG A 12 23.50 -0.22 45.81
CA ARG A 12 22.96 -1.34 45.01
C ARG A 12 22.38 -0.86 43.66
N THR A 13 21.62 0.24 43.65
CA THR A 13 21.10 0.82 42.40
C THR A 13 22.19 1.40 41.50
N ARG A 14 23.28 1.94 42.07
CA ARG A 14 24.46 2.37 41.28
C ARG A 14 25.21 1.18 40.67
N LYS A 15 25.43 0.09 41.41
CA LYS A 15 26.06 -1.14 40.88
C LYS A 15 25.20 -1.78 39.77
N GLU A 16 23.87 -1.81 39.94
CA GLU A 16 22.94 -2.29 38.92
C GLU A 16 22.91 -1.37 37.69
N ALA A 17 22.97 -0.04 37.86
CA ALA A 17 23.06 0.92 36.76
C ALA A 17 24.40 0.82 35.99
N TYR A 18 25.51 0.56 36.68
CA TYR A 18 26.81 0.33 36.04
C TYR A 18 26.82 -0.98 35.25
N LYS A 19 26.26 -2.08 35.81
CA LYS A 19 26.05 -3.34 35.08
C LYS A 19 25.17 -3.14 33.84
N ARG A 20 24.07 -2.39 33.93
CA ARG A 20 23.22 -2.04 32.78
C ARG A 20 23.95 -1.21 31.71
N LYS A 21 24.81 -0.26 32.11
CA LYS A 21 25.65 0.51 31.17
C LYS A 21 26.69 -0.36 30.46
N GLN A 22 27.33 -1.29 31.17
CA GLN A 22 28.28 -2.26 30.61
C GLN A 22 27.57 -3.23 29.64
N GLN A 23 26.40 -3.74 30.01
CA GLN A 23 25.58 -4.62 29.17
C GLN A 23 25.05 -3.89 27.92
N ALA A 24 24.66 -2.61 28.04
CA ALA A 24 24.27 -1.76 26.91
C ALA A 24 25.44 -1.45 25.96
N ARG A 25 26.66 -1.24 26.49
CA ARG A 25 27.88 -1.09 25.67
C ARG A 25 28.25 -2.39 24.94
N SER A 26 28.13 -3.54 25.60
CA SER A 26 28.29 -4.86 24.98
C SER A 26 27.26 -5.08 23.86
N TYR A 27 25.98 -4.76 24.10
CA TYR A 27 24.92 -4.86 23.08
C TYR A 27 25.14 -3.89 21.91
N ALA A 28 25.61 -2.66 22.17
CA ALA A 28 25.95 -1.68 21.13
C ALA A 28 27.11 -2.15 20.22
N SER A 29 28.12 -2.81 20.79
CA SER A 29 29.24 -3.37 20.01
C SER A 29 28.83 -4.61 19.18
N ARG A 30 27.92 -5.45 19.72
CA ARG A 30 27.39 -6.64 19.05
C ARG A 30 26.39 -6.27 17.94
N SER A 31 25.60 -5.21 18.15
CA SER A 31 24.68 -4.62 17.16
C SER A 31 25.41 -4.04 15.95
N TRP A 32 26.55 -3.34 16.16
CA TRP A 32 27.37 -2.82 15.07
C TRP A 32 28.01 -3.91 14.20
N ARG A 33 28.45 -5.03 14.79
CA ARG A 33 28.94 -6.20 14.04
C ARG A 33 27.85 -6.88 13.21
N ILE A 34 26.63 -6.99 13.75
CA ILE A 34 25.47 -7.54 13.03
C ILE A 34 25.04 -6.60 11.89
N LEU A 35 25.11 -5.28 12.07
CA LEU A 35 24.85 -4.28 11.02
C LEU A 35 25.87 -4.40 9.86
N LEU A 36 27.16 -4.56 10.15
CA LEU A 36 28.20 -4.74 9.13
C LEU A 36 28.10 -6.09 8.40
N LEU A 37 27.72 -7.17 9.09
CA LEU A 37 27.50 -8.49 8.48
C LEU A 37 26.24 -8.52 7.61
N THR A 38 25.16 -7.84 8.03
CA THR A 38 23.93 -7.75 7.22
C THR A 38 24.11 -6.81 6.02
N VAL A 39 24.84 -5.69 6.15
CA VAL A 39 25.19 -4.83 5.01
C VAL A 39 26.09 -5.58 4.00
N ARG A 40 27.07 -6.37 4.46
CA ARG A 40 27.90 -7.22 3.59
C ARG A 40 27.14 -8.39 2.97
N ALA A 41 26.20 -9.01 3.69
CA ALA A 41 25.34 -10.07 3.16
C ALA A 41 24.34 -9.52 2.11
N VAL A 42 23.80 -8.32 2.32
CA VAL A 42 22.92 -7.64 1.36
C VAL A 42 23.69 -7.19 0.12
N GLN A 43 24.94 -6.74 0.25
CA GLN A 43 25.82 -6.44 -0.88
C GLN A 43 26.29 -7.71 -1.64
N LYS A 44 26.45 -8.86 -0.95
CA LYS A 44 26.68 -10.17 -1.60
C LYS A 44 25.41 -10.75 -2.24
N PHE A 45 24.21 -10.43 -1.74
CA PHE A 45 22.95 -10.85 -2.37
C PHE A 45 22.53 -9.95 -3.55
N SER A 46 23.10 -8.74 -3.65
CA SER A 46 22.91 -7.87 -4.82
C SER A 46 23.84 -8.19 -5.99
N SER A 47 24.73 -9.19 -5.89
CA SER A 47 25.47 -9.68 -7.06
C SER A 47 24.56 -10.55 -7.94
N PHE A 48 23.74 -9.88 -8.77
CA PHE A 48 23.66 -10.01 -10.23
C PHE A 48 23.64 -11.41 -10.91
N ARG A 49 23.50 -12.55 -10.22
CA ARG A 49 23.51 -13.88 -10.87
C ARG A 49 22.23 -14.71 -10.74
N HIS A 50 21.35 -14.48 -9.77
CA HIS A 50 20.21 -15.38 -9.57
C HIS A 50 18.88 -14.93 -10.24
N LYS A 51 18.59 -13.62 -10.32
CA LYS A 51 17.40 -13.13 -11.03
C LYS A 51 17.52 -13.29 -12.55
N ASN A 52 18.71 -13.06 -13.11
CA ASN A 52 18.99 -13.29 -14.52
C ASN A 52 18.92 -14.78 -14.88
N GLY A 53 19.34 -15.69 -13.98
CA GLY A 53 19.26 -17.14 -14.19
C GLY A 53 17.82 -17.67 -14.22
N ILE A 54 16.93 -17.23 -13.32
CA ILE A 54 15.53 -17.67 -13.31
C ILE A 54 14.77 -17.10 -14.52
N ALA A 55 15.00 -15.83 -14.87
CA ALA A 55 14.41 -15.22 -16.07
C ALA A 55 14.94 -15.86 -17.37
N MET A 56 16.25 -16.15 -17.46
CA MET A 56 16.82 -16.89 -18.60
C MET A 56 16.31 -18.33 -18.67
N CYS A 57 16.19 -19.05 -17.56
CA CYS A 57 15.66 -20.42 -17.54
C CYS A 57 14.17 -20.46 -17.92
N ALA A 58 13.39 -19.48 -17.47
CA ALA A 58 11.98 -19.34 -17.86
C ALA A 58 11.84 -18.96 -19.34
N SER A 59 12.66 -18.05 -19.86
CA SER A 59 12.70 -17.71 -21.28
C SER A 59 13.15 -18.91 -22.12
N ARG A 60 14.24 -19.58 -21.77
CA ARG A 60 14.68 -20.83 -22.44
C ARG A 60 13.60 -21.90 -22.46
N ARG A 61 12.83 -22.08 -21.37
CA ARG A 61 11.69 -23.02 -21.36
C ARG A 61 10.54 -22.54 -22.25
N PHE A 62 10.26 -21.25 -22.30
CA PHE A 62 9.23 -20.66 -23.16
C PHE A 62 9.62 -20.75 -24.64
N ASP A 63 10.86 -20.40 -24.97
CA ASP A 63 11.44 -20.46 -26.31
C ASP A 63 11.55 -21.91 -26.79
N PHE A 64 12.03 -22.83 -25.95
CA PHE A 64 12.01 -24.27 -26.25
C PHE A 64 10.59 -24.78 -26.49
N ARG A 65 9.61 -24.37 -25.66
CA ARG A 65 8.21 -24.76 -25.83
C ARG A 65 7.62 -24.22 -27.13
N ASN A 66 7.97 -22.99 -27.51
CA ASN A 66 7.52 -22.37 -28.76
C ASN A 66 8.20 -23.01 -29.97
N GLN A 67 9.50 -23.29 -29.91
CA GLN A 67 10.24 -24.01 -30.94
C GLN A 67 9.72 -25.43 -31.11
N HIS A 68 9.50 -26.17 -30.02
CA HIS A 68 8.89 -27.50 -30.06
C HIS A 68 7.46 -27.44 -30.61
N LYS A 69 6.66 -26.43 -30.25
CA LYS A 69 5.32 -26.23 -30.82
C LYS A 69 5.38 -25.92 -32.32
N ALA A 70 6.34 -25.11 -32.76
CA ALA A 70 6.56 -24.80 -34.18
C ALA A 70 7.00 -26.04 -34.95
N TYR A 71 7.97 -26.80 -34.41
CA TYR A 71 8.42 -28.08 -34.94
C TYR A 71 7.27 -29.09 -35.07
N MET A 72 6.51 -29.30 -33.99
CA MET A 72 5.35 -30.19 -34.01
C MET A 72 4.30 -29.73 -35.03
N LYS A 73 4.08 -28.42 -35.17
CA LYS A 73 3.19 -27.87 -36.21
C LYS A 73 3.71 -28.19 -37.61
N THR A 74 5.00 -28.02 -37.87
CA THR A 74 5.61 -28.35 -39.17
C THR A 74 5.55 -29.84 -39.45
N GLU A 75 5.78 -30.68 -38.45
CA GLU A 75 5.79 -32.14 -38.59
C GLU A 75 4.39 -32.70 -38.81
N VAL A 76 3.40 -32.19 -38.08
CA VAL A 76 1.98 -32.52 -38.30
C VAL A 76 1.52 -32.04 -39.67
N LEU A 77 1.94 -30.85 -40.13
CA LEU A 77 1.64 -30.37 -41.48
C LEU A 77 2.26 -31.26 -42.56
N LYS A 78 3.53 -31.67 -42.40
CA LYS A 78 4.17 -32.62 -43.33
C LYS A 78 3.38 -33.92 -43.42
N ARG A 79 2.99 -34.49 -42.27
CA ARG A 79 2.15 -35.71 -42.22
C ARG A 79 0.78 -35.51 -42.86
N TYR A 80 0.17 -34.34 -42.68
CA TYR A 80 -1.12 -34.00 -43.29
C TYR A 80 -1.05 -33.98 -44.83
N TYR A 81 0.05 -33.52 -45.42
CA TYR A 81 0.20 -33.50 -46.89
C TYR A 81 0.69 -34.82 -47.48
N THR A 82 1.44 -35.61 -46.72
CA THR A 82 2.04 -36.87 -47.20
C THR A 82 1.16 -38.09 -46.98
N ASP A 83 0.38 -38.14 -45.89
CA ASP A 83 -0.47 -39.28 -45.55
C ASP A 83 -1.95 -38.93 -45.69
N GLY A 84 -2.60 -39.52 -46.70
CA GLY A 84 -4.02 -39.34 -46.97
C GLY A 84 -4.94 -39.81 -45.84
N SER A 85 -4.55 -40.84 -45.08
CA SER A 85 -5.35 -41.39 -43.99
C SER A 85 -5.39 -40.46 -42.79
N ILE A 86 -4.25 -39.86 -42.45
CA ILE A 86 -4.13 -38.85 -41.38
C ILE A 86 -4.90 -37.60 -41.77
N ARG A 87 -4.79 -37.16 -43.03
CA ARG A 87 -5.55 -36.02 -43.56
C ARG A 87 -7.06 -36.20 -43.39
N LEU A 88 -7.61 -37.34 -43.80
CA LEU A 88 -9.03 -37.64 -43.66
C LEU A 88 -9.48 -37.66 -42.18
N LYS A 89 -8.70 -38.28 -41.29
CA LYS A 89 -8.99 -38.29 -39.84
C LYS A 89 -9.01 -36.88 -39.25
N MET A 90 -8.06 -36.02 -39.62
CA MET A 90 -7.99 -34.63 -39.13
C MET A 90 -9.15 -33.77 -39.66
N ILE A 91 -9.52 -33.92 -40.93
CA ILE A 91 -10.70 -33.25 -41.52
C ILE A 91 -11.98 -33.67 -40.79
N GLN A 92 -12.16 -34.97 -40.56
CA GLN A 92 -13.34 -35.49 -39.86
C GLN A 92 -13.43 -34.96 -38.42
N HIS A 93 -12.30 -34.92 -37.70
CA HIS A 93 -12.26 -34.34 -36.35
C HIS A 93 -12.62 -32.84 -36.35
N ALA A 94 -12.11 -32.07 -37.32
CA ALA A 94 -12.43 -30.65 -37.46
C ALA A 94 -13.93 -30.41 -37.75
N LEU A 95 -14.53 -31.21 -38.65
CA LEU A 95 -15.96 -31.16 -38.95
C LEU A 95 -16.82 -31.49 -37.72
N ASN A 96 -16.45 -32.53 -36.96
CA ASN A 96 -17.15 -32.91 -35.73
C ASN A 96 -17.07 -31.79 -34.66
N SER A 97 -15.90 -31.18 -34.49
CA SER A 97 -15.72 -30.04 -33.58
C SER A 97 -16.50 -28.80 -34.03
N TYR A 98 -16.59 -28.54 -35.34
CA TYR A 98 -17.39 -27.43 -35.86
C TYR A 98 -18.89 -27.67 -35.65
N ARG A 99 -19.38 -28.89 -35.89
CA ARG A 99 -20.78 -29.28 -35.65
C ARG A 99 -21.17 -29.14 -34.17
N SER A 100 -20.30 -29.52 -33.24
CA SER A 100 -20.57 -29.43 -31.79
C SER A 100 -20.40 -28.01 -31.22
N ASN A 101 -19.42 -27.23 -31.70
CA ASN A 101 -19.11 -25.90 -31.13
C ASN A 101 -19.88 -24.72 -31.78
N ASN A 102 -20.45 -24.86 -32.98
CA ASN A 102 -21.17 -23.76 -33.65
C ASN A 102 -22.40 -23.32 -32.83
N THR A 103 -23.10 -24.26 -32.19
CA THR A 103 -24.23 -23.96 -31.30
C THR A 103 -23.78 -23.28 -30.01
N LEU A 104 -22.66 -23.71 -29.41
CA LEU A 104 -22.09 -23.10 -28.22
C LEU A 104 -21.61 -21.66 -28.49
N MET A 105 -20.90 -21.44 -29.60
CA MET A 105 -20.43 -20.11 -30.03
C MET A 105 -21.58 -19.14 -30.32
N LYS A 106 -22.66 -19.61 -30.97
CA LYS A 106 -23.89 -18.81 -31.16
C LYS A 106 -24.58 -18.47 -29.83
N LYS A 107 -24.66 -19.43 -28.89
CA LYS A 107 -25.23 -19.20 -27.54
C LYS A 107 -24.39 -18.17 -26.75
N ASN A 108 -23.08 -18.28 -26.79
CA ASN A 108 -22.16 -17.38 -26.09
C ASN A 108 -22.21 -15.95 -26.66
N SER A 109 -22.26 -15.81 -27.99
CA SER A 109 -22.47 -14.51 -28.65
C SER A 109 -23.81 -13.86 -28.28
N ARG A 110 -24.90 -14.64 -28.21
CA ARG A 110 -26.21 -14.13 -27.73
C ARG A 110 -26.16 -13.70 -26.27
N GLN A 111 -25.49 -14.46 -25.40
CA GLN A 111 -25.32 -14.10 -23.98
C GLN A 111 -24.53 -12.80 -23.82
N LEU A 112 -23.40 -12.65 -24.53
CA LEU A 112 -22.58 -11.43 -24.55
C LEU A 112 -23.37 -10.21 -25.06
N TYR A 113 -24.16 -10.38 -26.13
CA TYR A 113 -25.04 -9.33 -26.65
C TYR A 113 -26.10 -8.91 -25.62
N ASN A 114 -26.77 -9.88 -24.98
CA ASN A 114 -27.79 -9.61 -23.97
C ASN A 114 -27.22 -8.96 -22.70
N GLN A 115 -26.03 -9.36 -22.25
CA GLN A 115 -25.32 -8.70 -21.16
C GLN A 115 -24.99 -7.24 -21.52
N ARG A 116 -24.45 -6.99 -22.72
CA ARG A 116 -24.19 -5.61 -23.20
C ARG A 116 -25.46 -4.76 -23.20
N ARG A 117 -26.60 -5.30 -23.68
CA ARG A 117 -27.86 -4.55 -23.65
C ARG A 117 -28.33 -4.23 -22.23
N ARG A 118 -28.23 -5.17 -21.28
CA ARG A 118 -28.60 -4.94 -19.87
C ARG A 118 -27.74 -3.85 -19.24
N ILE A 119 -26.43 -3.90 -19.51
CA ILE A 119 -25.47 -2.87 -19.09
C ILE A 119 -25.88 -1.51 -19.69
N LEU A 120 -26.08 -1.42 -21.01
CA LEU A 120 -26.47 -0.18 -21.66
C LEU A 120 -27.79 0.41 -21.12
N LYS A 121 -28.82 -0.43 -20.91
CA LYS A 121 -30.07 0.01 -20.26
C LYS A 121 -29.84 0.52 -18.84
N LYS A 122 -29.05 -0.21 -18.04
CA LYS A 122 -28.68 0.20 -16.68
C LYS A 122 -27.92 1.53 -16.70
N TYR A 123 -27.03 1.80 -17.65
CA TYR A 123 -26.30 3.07 -17.66
C TYR A 123 -27.07 4.22 -18.35
N ALA A 124 -28.06 3.92 -19.19
CA ALA A 124 -28.97 4.92 -19.75
C ALA A 124 -29.85 5.55 -18.67
N THR A 125 -30.36 4.76 -17.72
CA THR A 125 -31.14 5.27 -16.58
C THR A 125 -30.30 6.04 -15.55
N PHE A 126 -28.97 5.87 -15.53
CA PHE A 126 -28.08 6.65 -14.65
C PHE A 126 -27.54 7.92 -15.34
N GLN A 127 -27.68 8.04 -16.67
CA GLN A 127 -27.33 9.25 -17.42
C GLN A 127 -28.34 10.40 -17.24
N SER A 128 -29.54 10.11 -16.75
CA SER A 128 -30.55 11.13 -16.42
C SER A 128 -30.22 11.93 -15.16
N HIS A 129 -29.28 11.47 -14.32
CA HIS A 129 -28.65 12.31 -13.30
C HIS A 129 -27.57 13.20 -13.93
N LYS A 130 -27.95 14.05 -14.90
CA LYS A 130 -27.16 15.26 -15.17
C LYS A 130 -27.28 16.12 -13.93
N CYS A 131 -26.24 16.11 -13.08
CA CYS A 131 -26.10 17.12 -12.03
C CYS A 131 -26.22 18.49 -12.69
N THR A 132 -27.31 19.21 -12.44
CA THR A 132 -27.62 20.54 -12.97
C THR A 132 -26.70 21.63 -12.41
N ILE A 133 -25.87 21.28 -11.42
CA ILE A 133 -24.91 22.20 -10.83
C ILE A 133 -23.77 22.41 -11.82
N LYS A 134 -23.67 23.62 -12.39
CA LYS A 134 -22.51 24.09 -13.16
C LYS A 134 -21.29 24.18 -12.23
N HIS A 135 -20.66 23.05 -11.92
CA HIS A 135 -19.48 22.96 -11.03
C HIS A 135 -18.25 23.74 -11.54
N SER A 136 -18.27 24.27 -12.77
CA SER A 136 -17.17 25.05 -13.36
C SER A 136 -16.80 26.29 -12.52
N ASN A 137 -17.77 27.08 -12.08
CA ASN A 137 -17.50 28.31 -11.34
C ASN A 137 -17.09 28.05 -9.89
N LEU A 138 -17.73 27.07 -9.23
CA LEU A 138 -17.37 26.69 -7.87
C LEU A 138 -15.98 26.03 -7.82
N TYR A 139 -15.65 25.17 -8.80
CA TYR A 139 -14.33 24.55 -8.89
C TYR A 139 -13.23 25.58 -9.15
N THR A 140 -13.46 26.55 -10.03
CA THR A 140 -12.47 27.60 -10.31
C THR A 140 -12.31 28.56 -9.14
N GLN A 141 -13.37 28.90 -8.42
CA GLN A 141 -13.29 29.68 -7.18
C GLN A 141 -12.54 28.92 -6.07
N ASN A 142 -12.88 27.65 -5.83
CA ASN A 142 -12.19 26.81 -4.85
C ASN A 142 -10.71 26.63 -5.19
N LEU A 143 -10.37 26.52 -6.48
CA LEU A 143 -8.98 26.47 -6.93
C LEU A 143 -8.24 27.79 -6.70
N LYS A 144 -8.88 28.94 -6.93
CA LYS A 144 -8.28 30.25 -6.65
C LYS A 144 -8.00 30.41 -5.16
N GLU A 145 -8.96 30.03 -4.32
CA GLU A 145 -8.79 30.09 -2.85
C GLU A 145 -7.71 29.12 -2.38
N PHE A 146 -7.72 27.88 -2.88
CA PHE A 146 -6.66 26.91 -2.59
C PHE A 146 -5.28 27.45 -2.98
N ARG A 147 -5.14 28.05 -4.17
CA ARG A 147 -3.88 28.67 -4.65
C ARG A 147 -3.42 29.82 -3.76
N LYS A 148 -4.35 30.58 -3.17
CA LYS A 148 -4.06 31.65 -2.22
C LYS A 148 -3.53 31.08 -0.90
N ILE A 149 -4.16 30.01 -0.39
CA ILE A 149 -3.76 29.35 0.86
C ILE A 149 -2.38 28.70 0.73
N ILE A 150 -2.09 28.01 -0.37
CA ILE A 150 -0.77 27.36 -0.57
C ILE A 150 0.36 28.33 -0.93
N ARG A 151 0.05 29.62 -1.14
CA ARG A 151 1.06 30.65 -1.39
C ARG A 151 1.92 30.89 -0.15
N GLU A 152 1.31 30.81 1.03
CA GLU A 152 2.02 30.87 2.29
C GLU A 152 2.52 29.47 2.64
N GLY A 153 3.84 29.33 2.78
CA GLY A 153 4.47 28.08 3.18
C GLY A 153 4.53 27.93 4.70
N PRO A 154 4.97 26.76 5.18
CA PRO A 154 5.30 26.57 6.58
C PRO A 154 6.66 27.21 6.93
N ASP A 155 6.78 28.53 6.82
CA ASP A 155 8.07 29.25 6.93
C ASP A 155 8.52 29.53 8.36
N TYR A 156 7.71 29.17 9.37
CA TYR A 156 7.95 29.48 10.77
C TYR A 156 8.51 28.27 11.52
N VAL A 157 9.79 28.32 11.89
CA VAL A 157 10.46 27.22 12.60
C VAL A 157 10.25 27.33 14.11
N CYS A 158 9.67 26.28 14.70
CA CYS A 158 9.49 26.22 16.16
C CYS A 158 10.82 25.93 16.89
N LEU A 159 11.20 26.79 17.81
CA LEU A 159 12.41 26.65 18.66
C LEU A 159 12.45 25.41 19.56
N SER A 160 11.31 24.83 19.92
CA SER A 160 11.28 23.61 20.76
C SER A 160 11.37 22.32 19.93
N CYS A 161 10.60 22.21 18.85
CA CYS A 161 10.45 20.97 18.09
C CYS A 161 11.14 20.98 16.71
N GLY A 162 11.67 22.11 16.26
CA GLY A 162 12.40 22.26 14.99
C GLY A 162 11.54 22.11 13.74
N LEU A 163 10.21 22.11 13.87
CA LEU A 163 9.30 21.95 12.73
C LEU A 163 9.00 23.29 12.08
N ALA A 164 9.01 23.28 10.75
CA ALA A 164 8.48 24.34 9.91
C ALA A 164 6.94 24.30 9.96
N LEU A 165 6.31 25.43 10.27
CA LEU A 165 4.88 25.57 10.57
C LEU A 165 4.31 26.82 9.90
N PHE A 166 2.99 26.87 9.76
CA PHE A 166 2.29 28.04 9.24
C PHE A 166 2.15 29.14 10.29
N ARG A 167 1.92 30.39 9.84
CA ARG A 167 1.76 31.57 10.71
C ARG A 167 0.70 31.37 11.81
N ASN A 168 -0.41 30.71 11.48
CA ASN A 168 -1.50 30.45 12.42
C ASN A 168 -1.18 29.38 13.49
N GLN A 169 -0.07 28.64 13.35
CA GLN A 169 0.34 27.56 14.28
C GLN A 169 1.42 27.98 15.28
N VAL A 170 2.00 29.17 15.10
CA VAL A 170 3.10 29.69 15.93
C VAL A 170 2.68 30.91 16.73
N ILE A 171 3.43 31.16 17.81
CA ILE A 171 3.34 32.32 18.69
C ILE A 171 4.73 32.98 18.69
N PRO A 172 4.82 34.31 18.64
CA PRO A 172 6.09 35.01 18.79
C PRO A 172 6.73 34.66 20.14
N PHE A 173 8.03 34.37 20.12
CA PHE A 173 8.87 34.20 21.29
C PHE A 173 9.91 35.31 21.25
N VAL A 174 9.75 36.30 22.11
CA VAL A 174 10.63 37.47 22.16
C VAL A 174 11.87 37.09 22.95
N GLU A 175 13.02 37.07 22.28
CA GLU A 175 14.34 36.99 22.89
C GLU A 175 15.16 38.16 22.35
N GLU A 176 16.00 38.77 23.20
CA GLU A 176 16.59 40.12 23.10
C GLU A 176 17.38 40.44 21.80
N LYS A 177 16.67 40.55 20.66
CA LYS A 177 17.03 41.16 19.34
C LYS A 177 16.60 40.31 18.13
N GLU A 178 16.14 39.06 18.32
CA GLU A 178 15.71 38.20 17.22
C GLU A 178 14.27 37.70 17.41
N GLN A 179 13.46 37.85 16.35
CA GLN A 179 12.08 37.35 16.33
C GLN A 179 12.09 35.82 16.16
N LYS A 180 11.91 35.09 17.27
CA LYS A 180 11.81 33.63 17.27
C LYS A 180 10.35 33.18 17.37
N TRP A 181 10.10 31.92 17.05
CA TRP A 181 8.74 31.36 17.01
C TRP A 181 8.64 30.05 17.78
N ILE A 182 7.55 29.88 18.53
CA ILE A 182 7.22 28.62 19.18
C ILE A 182 5.83 28.16 18.75
N CYS A 183 5.67 26.85 18.47
CA CYS A 183 4.36 26.33 18.11
C CYS A 183 3.41 26.30 19.33
N LYS A 184 2.12 26.50 19.07
CA LYS A 184 1.06 26.50 20.10
C LYS A 184 1.16 25.29 21.03
N SER A 185 1.31 24.09 20.45
CA SER A 185 1.41 22.84 21.22
C SER A 185 2.64 22.75 22.13
N CYS A 186 3.80 23.29 21.72
CA CYS A 186 4.99 23.30 22.57
C CYS A 186 4.85 24.35 23.67
N SER A 187 4.33 25.54 23.34
CA SER A 187 4.04 26.59 24.31
C SER A 187 3.08 26.10 25.41
N ASP A 188 1.98 25.44 25.02
CA ASP A 188 0.99 24.91 25.97
C ASP A 188 1.58 23.88 26.94
N LYS A 189 2.45 22.98 26.44
CA LYS A 189 3.12 21.98 27.29
C LYS A 189 4.13 22.62 28.24
N ILE A 190 4.90 23.58 27.77
CA ILE A 190 5.89 24.31 28.59
C ILE A 190 5.18 25.12 29.69
N LYS A 191 4.08 25.81 29.37
CA LYS A 191 3.23 26.51 30.36
C LYS A 191 2.72 25.56 31.44
N LYS A 192 2.38 24.33 31.06
CA LYS A 192 1.98 23.24 31.99
C LYS A 192 3.16 22.56 32.70
N ARG A 193 4.40 23.06 32.54
CA ARG A 193 5.65 22.47 33.06
C ARG A 193 5.88 21.02 32.60
N GLN A 194 5.41 20.68 31.41
CA GLN A 194 5.58 19.36 30.78
C GLN A 194 6.52 19.44 29.58
N MET A 195 7.38 18.43 29.41
CA MET A 195 8.28 18.33 28.25
C MET A 195 7.48 18.10 26.96
N PRO A 196 7.62 18.94 25.92
CA PRO A 196 6.99 18.67 24.64
C PRO A 196 7.46 17.35 24.05
N SER A 197 6.52 16.50 23.63
CA SER A 197 6.82 15.16 23.10
C SER A 197 7.64 15.22 21.82
N ARG A 198 7.50 16.29 21.05
CA ARG A 198 8.23 16.55 19.80
C ARG A 198 9.47 17.42 20.01
N ALA A 199 9.89 17.70 21.26
CA ALA A 199 11.06 18.53 21.51
C ALA A 199 12.34 17.85 21.01
N VAL A 200 13.20 18.62 20.32
CA VAL A 200 14.51 18.15 19.85
C VAL A 200 15.37 17.70 21.03
N VAL A 201 15.31 18.46 22.14
CA VAL A 201 16.04 18.17 23.40
C VAL A 201 15.67 16.81 23.99
N ASN A 202 14.44 16.33 23.77
CA ASN A 202 14.00 15.01 24.22
C ASN A 202 14.34 13.89 23.21
N LYS A 203 15.16 14.15 22.18
CA LYS A 203 15.53 13.19 21.13
C LYS A 203 14.32 12.53 20.44
N LEU A 204 13.20 13.27 20.34
CA LEU A 204 11.91 12.77 19.86
C LEU A 204 11.47 11.48 20.59
N LYS A 205 11.85 11.32 21.86
CA LYS A 205 11.55 10.14 22.65
C LYS A 205 10.04 9.99 22.76
N VAL A 206 9.53 8.95 22.10
CA VAL A 206 8.14 8.50 22.21
C VAL A 206 7.94 7.87 23.59
N CYS A 207 6.72 7.96 24.12
CA CYS A 207 6.34 7.17 25.29
C CYS A 207 6.60 5.68 25.04
N GLU A 208 6.93 4.94 26.09
CA GLU A 208 7.00 3.49 25.94
C GLU A 208 5.63 2.96 25.51
N ILE A 209 5.64 2.00 24.57
CA ILE A 209 4.42 1.36 24.11
C ILE A 209 3.72 0.74 25.33
N PRO A 210 2.44 1.06 25.59
CA PRO A 210 1.65 0.46 26.65
C PRO A 210 1.73 -1.07 26.61
N SER A 211 1.70 -1.72 27.77
CA SER A 211 1.93 -3.17 27.89
C SER A 211 0.89 -3.99 27.13
N GLU A 212 -0.32 -3.46 27.01
CA GLU A 212 -1.48 -3.95 26.29
C GLU A 212 -1.18 -4.00 24.79
N LEU A 213 -0.54 -2.95 24.25
CA LEU A 213 -0.23 -2.83 22.82
C LEU A 213 1.04 -3.59 22.42
N LYS A 214 1.94 -3.87 23.37
CA LYS A 214 3.17 -4.64 23.12
C LYS A 214 2.88 -6.08 22.69
N ARG A 215 1.79 -6.67 23.19
CA ARG A 215 1.42 -8.08 22.94
C ARG A 215 0.63 -8.30 21.66
N LEU A 216 0.16 -7.23 21.00
CA LEU A 216 -0.69 -7.36 19.82
C LEU A 216 0.06 -8.02 18.65
N ASN A 217 -0.64 -8.93 17.98
CA ASN A 217 -0.18 -9.54 16.75
C ASN A 217 -0.28 -8.55 15.56
N ASN A 218 0.25 -8.93 14.39
CA ASN A 218 0.28 -8.03 13.23
C ASN A 218 -1.12 -7.69 12.70
N LEU A 219 -2.09 -8.60 12.81
CA LEU A 219 -3.46 -8.37 12.38
C LEU A 219 -4.15 -7.36 13.32
N GLU A 220 -4.06 -7.58 14.63
CA GLU A 220 -4.64 -6.70 15.65
C GLU A 220 -4.08 -5.28 15.54
N LYS A 221 -2.76 -5.15 15.38
CA LYS A 221 -2.10 -3.85 15.15
C LYS A 221 -2.69 -3.11 13.96
N HIS A 222 -3.00 -3.82 12.88
CA HIS A 222 -3.62 -3.23 11.70
C HIS A 222 -5.10 -2.90 11.88
N LEU A 223 -5.82 -3.62 12.76
CA LEU A 223 -7.21 -3.33 13.10
C LEU A 223 -7.32 -2.05 13.93
N ILE A 224 -6.42 -1.82 14.87
CA ILE A 224 -6.42 -0.64 15.74
C ILE A 224 -5.67 0.58 15.19
N ALA A 225 -4.85 0.39 14.15
CA ALA A 225 -4.09 1.48 13.56
C ALA A 225 -5.03 2.56 13.02
N LEU A 226 -4.66 3.84 13.25
CA LEU A 226 -5.38 4.97 12.70
C LEU A 226 -5.35 4.91 11.17
N ARG A 227 -6.47 4.52 10.54
CA ARG A 227 -6.57 4.45 9.09
C ARG A 227 -6.98 5.80 8.55
N LEU A 228 -6.02 6.50 7.93
CA LEU A 228 -6.36 7.62 7.05
C LEU A 228 -6.94 7.02 5.77
N PRO A 229 -8.22 7.28 5.42
CA PRO A 229 -8.89 6.65 4.29
C PRO A 229 -8.41 7.25 2.96
N PHE A 230 -7.12 7.12 2.66
CA PHE A 230 -6.57 7.38 1.33
C PHE A 230 -6.63 6.09 0.51
N MET A 231 -7.82 5.51 0.40
CA MET A 231 -8.04 4.39 -0.51
C MET A 231 -8.10 4.94 -1.94
N LYS A 232 -7.06 4.66 -2.73
CA LYS A 232 -7.09 4.97 -4.16
C LYS A 232 -7.71 3.80 -4.89
N ILE A 233 -8.88 4.02 -5.50
CA ILE A 233 -9.44 3.06 -6.44
C ILE A 233 -8.59 3.13 -7.72
N VAL A 234 -8.03 1.99 -8.11
CA VAL A 234 -7.19 1.85 -9.30
C VAL A 234 -7.90 0.96 -10.31
N ASN A 235 -7.78 1.26 -11.60
CA ASN A 235 -8.22 0.34 -12.63
C ASN A 235 -7.18 -0.78 -12.75
N LEU A 236 -7.60 -2.02 -12.57
CA LEU A 236 -6.76 -3.18 -12.89
C LEU A 236 -6.75 -3.33 -14.41
N THR A 237 -5.59 -3.64 -14.98
CA THR A 237 -5.44 -3.80 -16.43
C THR A 237 -6.28 -4.96 -16.93
N SER A 238 -7.46 -4.67 -17.46
CA SER A 238 -8.23 -5.61 -18.29
C SER A 238 -7.85 -5.36 -19.75
N GLY A 239 -7.27 -6.36 -20.42
CA GLY A 239 -6.88 -6.23 -21.82
C GLY A 239 -8.04 -5.79 -22.72
N LYS A 240 -7.75 -4.95 -23.72
CA LYS A 240 -8.58 -4.41 -24.83
C LYS A 240 -10.06 -4.01 -24.59
N LEU A 241 -10.63 -4.25 -23.42
CA LEU A 241 -11.99 -3.87 -23.07
C LEU A 241 -11.96 -2.50 -22.39
N SER A 242 -12.90 -1.64 -22.79
CA SER A 242 -13.07 -0.26 -22.35
C SER A 242 -12.66 0.00 -20.89
N SER A 243 -11.95 1.10 -20.64
CA SER A 243 -11.56 1.56 -19.29
C SER A 243 -12.72 1.73 -18.30
N ARG A 244 -13.97 1.73 -18.79
CA ARG A 244 -15.19 1.74 -17.94
C ARG A 244 -15.62 0.35 -17.46
N LEU A 245 -15.14 -0.72 -18.10
CA LEU A 245 -15.44 -2.12 -17.81
C LEU A 245 -14.29 -2.84 -17.09
N SER A 246 -13.17 -2.15 -16.87
CA SER A 246 -12.03 -2.72 -16.16
C SER A 246 -12.38 -2.99 -14.69
N GLN A 247 -11.99 -4.17 -14.20
CA GLN A 247 -12.08 -4.47 -12.77
C GLN A 247 -11.36 -3.38 -11.98
N LYS A 248 -12.01 -2.86 -10.93
CA LYS A 248 -11.41 -1.86 -10.05
C LYS A 248 -10.74 -2.58 -8.89
N GLY A 249 -9.48 -2.26 -8.66
CA GLY A 249 -8.72 -2.64 -7.47
C GLY A 249 -8.66 -1.48 -6.49
N THR A 250 -8.25 -1.75 -5.26
CA THR A 250 -7.98 -0.73 -4.25
C THR A 250 -6.51 -0.75 -3.90
N LYS A 251 -5.89 0.43 -3.84
CA LYS A 251 -4.54 0.61 -3.33
C LYS A 251 -4.65 1.30 -1.97
N GLY A 252 -4.42 0.54 -0.91
CA GLY A 252 -4.49 0.96 0.48
C GLY A 252 -4.49 -0.24 1.44
N PRO A 253 -4.38 -0.01 2.76
CA PRO A 253 -4.49 -1.08 3.75
C PRO A 253 -5.91 -1.66 3.73
N LEU A 254 -6.07 -2.87 3.20
CA LEU A 254 -7.32 -3.61 3.15
C LEU A 254 -7.16 -4.91 3.95
N HIS A 255 -8.09 -5.17 4.87
CA HIS A 255 -8.18 -6.45 5.56
C HIS A 255 -9.45 -7.13 5.09
N CYS A 256 -9.30 -8.20 4.30
CA CYS A 256 -10.41 -9.08 3.98
C CYS A 256 -10.60 -10.03 5.16
N VAL A 257 -11.58 -9.72 6.01
CA VAL A 257 -12.06 -10.68 7.02
C VAL A 257 -13.11 -11.55 6.33
N PRO A 258 -13.07 -12.88 6.47
CA PRO A 258 -14.15 -13.75 6.01
C PRO A 258 -15.45 -13.27 6.65
N SER A 259 -16.43 -12.89 5.81
CA SER A 259 -17.77 -12.55 6.24
C SER A 259 -18.71 -13.57 5.62
N ASP A 260 -19.66 -14.06 6.41
CA ASP A 260 -20.72 -14.91 5.87
C ASP A 260 -21.63 -14.03 4.99
N VAL A 261 -21.75 -14.41 3.72
CA VAL A 261 -22.44 -13.60 2.71
C VAL A 261 -23.93 -13.55 3.03
N GLU A 262 -24.51 -14.65 3.52
CA GLU A 262 -25.92 -14.75 3.87
C GLU A 262 -26.28 -13.83 5.05
N ASP A 263 -25.48 -13.82 6.12
CA ASP A 263 -25.70 -12.95 7.28
C ASP A 263 -25.56 -11.46 6.91
N THR A 264 -24.58 -11.14 6.06
CA THR A 264 -24.33 -9.75 5.65
C THR A 264 -25.47 -9.21 4.77
N VAL A 265 -26.03 -10.06 3.90
CA VAL A 265 -27.15 -9.69 3.01
C VAL A 265 -28.45 -9.54 3.79
N THR A 266 -28.63 -10.27 4.89
CA THR A 266 -29.85 -10.24 5.71
C THR A 266 -29.87 -9.10 6.73
N THR A 267 -28.72 -8.66 7.24
CA THR A 267 -28.63 -7.53 8.21
C THR A 267 -28.67 -6.14 7.57
N LEU A 268 -28.33 -6.01 6.29
CA LEU A 268 -28.35 -4.70 5.64
C LEU A 268 -29.79 -4.22 5.37
N PRO A 269 -30.13 -2.96 5.69
CA PRO A 269 -31.45 -2.42 5.41
C PRO A 269 -31.70 -2.47 3.90
N ARG A 270 -32.81 -3.11 3.52
CA ARG A 270 -33.22 -3.19 2.11
C ARG A 270 -33.89 -1.86 1.71
N PRO A 271 -33.57 -1.31 0.52
CA PRO A 271 -34.22 -0.12 -0.02
C PRO A 271 -35.69 -0.38 -0.37
#